data_AF-A0A9E2FIV9-F1
#
_entry.id   AF-A0A9E2FIV9-F1
#
_cell.length_a   1.000
_cell.length_b   1.000
_cell.length_c   1.000
_cell.angle_alpha   90.00
_cell.angle_beta   90.00
_cell.angle_gamma   90.00
#
_symmetry.space_group_name_H-M   'P 1'
#
loop_
_entity.id
_entity.type
_entity.pdbx_description
1 polymer ?
#
loop_
_entity_poly.entity_id
_entity_poly.type
_entity_poly.pdbx_seq_one_letter_code
_entity_poly.pdbx_strand_id
1 'polypeptide(L)'
;MIRVLRCLPLVMVLVLASASFGQLDPLLSDITNSKHNLTNVPGMESMGQICLPCHVPHHAYPDEYTGDNINSVLWNHDAPNHTFTMYTTLSGTTPGQPEGTSKMCLGCHDGVTAVDNYGGTTTGTILMGAIGDGSGNIGDGASADLSNDHPIGITYPDHTSNAGYHDPTGF
;
A
#
# COMPACT_ATOMS: atom_id res chain seq x y z
N MET A 1 -9.26 11.24 -75.80
CA MET A 1 -10.15 11.65 -74.70
C MET A 1 -10.29 10.49 -73.72
N ILE A 2 -10.00 10.71 -72.42
CA ILE A 2 -10.69 10.11 -71.25
C ILE A 2 -10.50 8.56 -71.08
N ARG A 3 -9.99 7.98 -69.98
CA ARG A 3 -9.67 8.39 -68.60
C ARG A 3 -8.72 7.33 -68.01
N VAL A 4 -7.65 7.77 -67.36
CA VAL A 4 -6.83 6.93 -66.46
C VAL A 4 -7.64 6.75 -65.17
N LEU A 5 -8.23 5.57 -64.98
CA LEU A 5 -9.02 5.27 -63.78
C LEU A 5 -8.06 4.88 -62.65
N ARG A 6 -7.99 5.76 -61.66
CA ARG A 6 -7.19 5.67 -60.42
C ARG A 6 -7.61 4.45 -59.58
N CYS A 7 -6.77 3.41 -59.51
CA CYS A 7 -6.91 2.30 -58.55
C CYS A 7 -6.31 2.59 -57.15
N LEU A 8 -6.01 3.85 -56.83
CA LEU A 8 -5.20 4.18 -55.66
C LEU A 8 -5.90 4.51 -54.31
N PRO A 9 -7.22 4.37 -54.06
CA PRO A 9 -7.73 4.66 -52.71
C PRO A 9 -7.97 3.42 -51.83
N LEU A 10 -8.00 2.19 -52.39
CA LEU A 10 -8.47 1.04 -51.60
C LEU A 10 -7.41 0.41 -50.68
N VAL A 11 -6.13 0.44 -51.07
CA VAL A 11 -5.04 -0.18 -50.28
C VAL A 11 -4.68 0.66 -49.05
N MET A 12 -4.91 1.98 -49.09
CA MET A 12 -4.58 2.87 -47.97
C MET A 12 -5.59 2.79 -46.82
N VAL A 13 -6.84 2.38 -47.07
CA VAL A 13 -7.87 2.30 -46.02
C VAL A 13 -7.73 1.03 -45.17
N LEU A 14 -7.13 -0.04 -45.70
CA LEU A 14 -6.98 -1.30 -44.96
C LEU A 14 -5.79 -1.31 -43.99
N VAL A 15 -4.78 -0.46 -44.20
CA VAL A 15 -3.58 -0.40 -43.34
C VAL A 15 -3.80 0.47 -42.09
N LEU A 16 -4.77 1.39 -42.11
CA LEU A 16 -5.11 2.21 -40.92
C LEU A 16 -6.07 1.52 -39.95
N ALA A 17 -6.73 0.42 -40.33
CA ALA A 17 -7.68 -0.28 -39.46
C ALA A 17 -7.04 -1.32 -38.53
N SER A 18 -5.76 -1.65 -38.71
CA SER A 18 -5.02 -2.61 -37.85
C SER A 18 -4.16 -1.95 -36.77
N ALA A 19 -4.11 -0.61 -36.70
CA ALA A 19 -3.32 0.13 -35.71
C ALA A 19 -4.11 0.49 -34.43
N SER A 20 -5.26 -0.14 -34.20
CA SER A 20 -6.13 0.15 -33.04
C SER A 20 -6.47 -1.07 -32.20
N PHE A 21 -5.68 -2.16 -32.32
CA PHE A 21 -5.63 -3.14 -31.23
C PHE A 21 -4.94 -2.46 -30.06
N GLY A 22 -5.77 -2.00 -29.13
CA GLY A 22 -5.42 -1.13 -28.03
C GLY A 22 -4.17 -1.57 -27.30
N GLN A 23 -3.28 -0.60 -27.08
CA GLN A 23 -2.39 -0.60 -25.95
C GLN A 23 -3.27 -0.65 -24.69
N LEU A 24 -3.58 -1.87 -24.25
CA LEU A 24 -3.98 -2.13 -22.89
C LEU A 24 -2.69 -1.97 -22.09
N ASP A 25 -2.37 -0.76 -21.63
CA ASP A 25 -1.45 -0.62 -20.50
C ASP A 25 -2.18 -1.23 -19.31
N PRO A 26 -1.80 -2.43 -18.81
CA PRO A 26 -2.32 -2.87 -17.55
C PRO A 26 -1.54 -2.08 -16.50
N LEU A 27 -2.02 -0.88 -16.17
CA LEU A 27 -1.81 -0.29 -14.84
C LEU A 27 -2.60 -1.13 -13.80
N LEU A 28 -2.45 -2.45 -13.85
CA LEU A 28 -2.93 -3.35 -12.82
C LEU A 28 -1.86 -3.29 -11.73
N SER A 29 -2.10 -2.43 -10.74
CA SER A 29 -1.44 -2.52 -9.43
C SER A 29 -1.91 -3.82 -8.78
N ASP A 30 -1.36 -4.94 -9.26
CA ASP A 30 -1.62 -6.27 -8.73
C ASP A 30 -0.65 -6.52 -7.58
N ILE A 31 -1.18 -7.10 -6.50
CA ILE A 31 -0.41 -7.47 -5.32
C ILE A 31 0.78 -8.35 -5.71
N THR A 32 0.61 -9.22 -6.72
CA THR A 32 1.64 -10.16 -7.23
C THR A 32 2.91 -9.47 -7.72
N ASN A 33 2.82 -8.25 -8.26
CA ASN A 33 3.94 -7.47 -8.79
C ASN A 33 4.33 -6.31 -7.87
N SER A 34 3.88 -6.32 -6.62
CA SER A 34 4.14 -5.29 -5.62
C SER A 34 5.15 -5.74 -4.57
N LYS A 35 5.63 -4.80 -3.75
CA LYS A 35 6.43 -5.11 -2.54
C LYS A 35 5.64 -5.90 -1.49
N HIS A 36 4.33 -5.86 -1.54
CA HIS A 36 3.44 -6.60 -0.66
C HIS A 36 3.15 -8.02 -1.17
N ASN A 37 3.82 -8.48 -2.24
CA ASN A 37 3.87 -9.91 -2.54
C ASN A 37 4.82 -10.60 -1.56
N LEU A 38 4.27 -11.00 -0.41
CA LEU A 38 5.04 -11.60 0.67
C LEU A 38 5.58 -13.00 0.34
N THR A 39 5.18 -13.63 -0.78
CA THR A 39 5.84 -14.89 -1.21
C THR A 39 7.29 -14.66 -1.64
N ASN A 40 7.69 -13.40 -1.86
CA ASN A 40 9.07 -13.02 -2.17
C ASN A 40 9.89 -12.72 -0.91
N VAL A 41 9.28 -12.78 0.28
CA VAL A 41 9.99 -12.59 1.56
C VAL A 41 10.56 -13.94 2.00
N PRO A 42 11.88 -14.02 2.28
CA PRO A 42 12.49 -15.24 2.81
C PRO A 42 11.79 -15.75 4.06
N GLY A 43 11.37 -17.02 4.07
CA GLY A 43 10.61 -17.63 5.17
C GLY A 43 9.09 -17.54 5.04
N MET A 44 8.58 -16.80 4.04
CA MET A 44 7.15 -16.63 3.77
C MET A 44 6.69 -17.20 2.42
N GLU A 45 7.57 -17.90 1.70
CA GLU A 45 7.35 -18.39 0.33
C GLU A 45 6.19 -19.40 0.23
N SER A 46 5.86 -20.07 1.34
CA SER A 46 4.90 -21.17 1.42
C SER A 46 3.58 -20.83 2.11
N MET A 47 3.26 -19.54 2.30
CA MET A 47 2.03 -19.08 2.98
C MET A 47 0.70 -19.53 2.33
N GLY A 48 0.76 -20.09 1.12
CA GLY A 48 -0.38 -20.71 0.43
C GLY A 48 -1.38 -19.74 -0.20
N GLN A 49 -1.54 -18.53 0.33
CA GLN A 49 -2.45 -17.51 -0.20
C GLN A 49 -1.86 -16.10 -0.03
N ILE A 50 -1.72 -15.38 -1.14
CA ILE A 50 -1.07 -14.05 -1.17
C ILE A 50 -1.82 -12.99 -0.35
N CYS A 51 -3.13 -13.13 -0.17
CA CYS A 51 -3.94 -12.19 0.59
C CYS A 51 -4.06 -12.55 2.08
N LEU A 52 -3.66 -13.77 2.48
CA LEU A 52 -3.92 -14.29 3.83
C LEU A 52 -3.24 -13.48 4.93
N PRO A 53 -2.01 -12.96 4.77
CA PRO A 53 -1.41 -12.13 5.81
C PRO A 53 -2.21 -10.86 6.11
N CYS A 54 -2.93 -10.33 5.11
CA CYS A 54 -3.70 -9.10 5.24
C CYS A 54 -5.17 -9.34 5.57
N HIS A 55 -5.79 -10.37 4.99
CA HIS A 55 -7.23 -10.57 5.03
C HIS A 55 -7.62 -11.97 5.53
N VAL A 56 -8.74 -12.03 6.26
CA VAL A 56 -9.41 -13.27 6.65
C VAL A 56 -10.87 -13.25 6.16
N PRO A 57 -11.46 -14.38 5.75
CA PRO A 57 -12.85 -14.38 5.26
C PRO A 57 -13.89 -14.01 6.32
N HIS A 58 -13.63 -14.27 7.59
CA HIS A 58 -14.49 -13.97 8.74
C HIS A 58 -13.65 -13.88 10.02
N HIS A 59 -14.15 -13.15 11.03
CA HIS A 59 -13.49 -12.98 12.33
C HIS A 59 -12.09 -12.36 12.21
N ALA A 60 -12.07 -11.07 11.84
CA ALA A 60 -10.84 -10.27 11.83
C ALA A 60 -10.04 -10.43 13.12
N TYR A 61 -8.72 -10.40 12.99
CA TYR A 61 -7.77 -10.54 14.07
C TYR A 61 -6.75 -9.40 14.02
N PRO A 62 -6.40 -8.77 15.16
CA PRO A 62 -7.19 -8.56 16.38
C PRO A 62 -8.23 -7.42 16.23
N ASP A 63 -9.17 -7.31 17.17
CA ASP A 63 -10.18 -6.23 17.23
C ASP A 63 -9.61 -4.86 17.68
N GLU A 64 -8.29 -4.80 17.91
CA GLU A 64 -7.55 -3.68 18.53
C GLU A 64 -7.25 -2.52 17.58
N TYR A 65 -7.63 -2.65 16.31
CA TYR A 65 -7.55 -1.57 15.36
C TYR A 65 -8.82 -0.69 15.48
N THR A 66 -8.70 0.40 16.24
CA THR A 66 -9.75 1.42 16.38
C THR A 66 -9.62 2.46 15.26
N GLY A 67 -10.74 2.95 14.71
CA GLY A 67 -10.75 3.98 13.65
C GLY A 67 -11.58 3.61 12.41
N ASP A 68 -11.61 4.51 11.42
CA ASP A 68 -12.44 4.41 10.21
C ASP A 68 -12.37 3.03 9.53
N ASN A 69 -13.50 2.32 9.52
CA ASN A 69 -13.78 1.13 8.70
C ASN A 69 -12.70 0.03 8.65
N ILE A 70 -11.79 -0.05 9.62
CA ILE A 70 -10.77 -1.10 9.72
C ILE A 70 -11.39 -2.49 9.65
N ASN A 71 -12.47 -2.71 10.39
CA ASN A 71 -13.15 -4.00 10.44
C ASN A 71 -13.84 -4.35 9.10
N SER A 72 -13.95 -3.40 8.16
CA SER A 72 -14.56 -3.63 6.84
C SER A 72 -13.66 -4.44 5.90
N VAL A 73 -12.36 -4.51 6.16
CA VAL A 73 -11.43 -5.31 5.34
C VAL A 73 -11.14 -6.69 5.93
N LEU A 74 -11.71 -7.02 7.09
CA LEU A 74 -11.44 -8.27 7.80
C LEU A 74 -9.93 -8.54 7.92
N TRP A 75 -9.23 -7.61 8.57
CA TRP A 75 -7.79 -7.66 8.73
C TRP A 75 -7.32 -8.91 9.49
N ASN A 76 -6.19 -9.49 9.09
CA ASN A 76 -5.69 -10.76 9.62
C ASN A 76 -4.27 -10.69 10.19
N HIS A 77 -3.66 -9.50 10.24
CA HIS A 77 -2.33 -9.31 10.79
C HIS A 77 -2.39 -8.75 12.21
N ASP A 78 -1.42 -9.12 13.03
CA ASP A 78 -1.26 -8.60 14.39
C ASP A 78 -1.03 -7.08 14.41
N ALA A 79 -1.51 -6.44 15.48
CA ALA A 79 -1.43 -5.00 15.65
C ALA A 79 -0.20 -4.61 16.48
N PRO A 80 0.39 -3.44 16.21
CA PRO A 80 1.38 -2.88 17.12
C PRO A 80 0.77 -2.73 18.52
N ASN A 81 1.44 -3.32 19.51
CA ASN A 81 1.03 -3.31 20.92
C ASN A 81 1.93 -2.41 21.80
N HIS A 82 2.73 -1.56 21.17
CA HIS A 82 3.62 -0.60 21.82
C HIS A 82 3.24 0.84 21.47
N THR A 83 3.84 1.78 22.18
CA THR A 83 3.57 3.22 22.04
C THR A 83 4.60 3.85 21.12
N PHE A 84 4.14 4.66 20.17
CA PHE A 84 4.99 5.45 19.28
C PHE A 84 5.32 6.82 19.89
N THR A 85 6.57 7.25 19.70
CA THR A 85 6.94 8.67 19.85
C THR A 85 6.38 9.42 18.66
N MET A 86 5.42 10.31 18.91
CA MET A 86 4.71 11.01 17.83
C MET A 86 5.45 12.25 17.35
N TYR A 87 5.34 12.53 16.06
CA TYR A 87 5.77 13.79 15.44
C TYR A 87 5.02 15.01 15.99
N THR A 88 5.62 16.19 15.84
CA THR A 88 4.93 17.47 16.02
C THR A 88 4.34 17.92 14.69
N THR A 89 3.01 18.06 14.57
CA THR A 89 2.40 18.51 13.30
C THR A 89 2.60 20.00 13.05
N LEU A 90 2.66 20.39 11.77
CA LEU A 90 2.66 21.78 11.31
C LEU A 90 1.36 22.54 11.67
N SER A 91 0.25 21.80 11.85
CA SER A 91 -1.09 22.35 12.12
C SER A 91 -1.49 22.29 13.60
N GLY A 92 -0.57 21.89 14.49
CA GLY A 92 -0.73 22.01 15.95
C GLY A 92 -1.57 20.93 16.64
N THR A 93 -2.23 20.03 15.91
CA THR A 93 -2.89 18.85 16.49
C THR A 93 -2.14 17.59 16.06
N THR A 94 -1.50 16.92 17.02
CA THR A 94 -0.90 15.59 16.84
C THR A 94 -1.84 14.57 17.47
N PRO A 95 -2.16 13.46 16.79
CA PRO A 95 -2.97 12.39 17.39
C PRO A 95 -2.20 11.74 18.55
N GLY A 96 -2.93 11.19 19.53
CA GLY A 96 -2.29 10.56 20.70
C GLY A 96 -1.44 9.34 20.32
N GLN A 97 -1.91 8.55 19.37
CA GLN A 97 -1.23 7.39 18.76
C GLN A 97 -1.74 7.18 17.32
N PRO A 98 -1.02 6.41 16.48
CA PRO A 98 -1.54 5.98 15.19
C PRO A 98 -2.76 5.08 15.38
N GLU A 99 -3.80 5.35 14.60
CA GLU A 99 -5.05 4.59 14.60
C GLU A 99 -5.44 4.26 13.15
N GLY A 100 -6.49 3.46 12.97
CA GLY A 100 -7.01 3.14 11.65
C GLY A 100 -5.97 2.54 10.71
N THR A 101 -6.02 2.96 9.44
CA THR A 101 -5.13 2.48 8.38
C THR A 101 -3.66 2.71 8.70
N SER A 102 -3.31 3.81 9.39
CA SER A 102 -1.93 4.06 9.79
C SER A 102 -1.40 3.00 10.75
N LYS A 103 -2.23 2.57 11.71
CA LYS A 103 -1.87 1.46 12.61
C LYS A 103 -1.73 0.13 11.85
N MET A 104 -2.50 -0.10 10.79
CA MET A 104 -2.34 -1.32 9.94
C MET A 104 -1.00 -1.33 9.22
N CYS A 105 -0.60 -0.20 8.60
CA CYS A 105 0.71 -0.09 7.96
C CYS A 105 1.81 -0.42 8.98
N LEU A 106 1.72 0.18 10.17
CA LEU A 106 2.67 -0.05 11.25
C LEU A 106 2.66 -1.50 11.74
N GLY A 107 1.55 -2.23 11.64
CA GLY A 107 1.51 -3.66 11.97
C GLY A 107 2.55 -4.51 11.22
N CYS A 108 2.98 -4.09 10.03
CA CYS A 108 4.09 -4.71 9.32
C CYS A 108 5.37 -3.88 9.36
N HIS A 109 5.26 -2.55 9.46
CA HIS A 109 6.36 -1.62 9.21
C HIS A 109 6.96 -0.98 10.47
N ASP A 110 6.42 -1.23 11.66
CA ASP A 110 6.91 -0.67 12.92
C ASP A 110 8.29 -1.22 13.36
N GLY A 111 8.83 -2.22 12.68
CA GLY A 111 10.10 -2.86 13.02
C GLY A 111 10.10 -3.68 14.30
N VAL A 112 8.92 -3.93 14.91
CA VAL A 112 8.73 -4.70 16.15
C VAL A 112 7.77 -5.86 15.93
N THR A 113 6.63 -5.60 15.30
CA THR A 113 5.63 -6.61 14.96
C THR A 113 6.14 -7.41 13.77
N ALA A 114 6.19 -8.73 13.92
CA ALA A 114 6.72 -9.58 12.86
C ALA A 114 5.73 -9.70 11.70
N VAL A 115 6.22 -9.66 10.47
CA VAL A 115 5.40 -9.69 9.24
C VAL A 115 4.71 -11.05 9.05
N ASP A 116 5.21 -12.08 9.71
CA ASP A 116 4.61 -13.41 9.79
C ASP A 116 3.60 -13.56 10.95
N ASN A 117 3.27 -12.47 11.66
CA ASN A 117 2.20 -12.45 12.67
C ASN A 117 0.83 -12.26 12.02
N TYR A 118 0.27 -13.31 11.46
CA TYR A 118 -1.10 -13.31 10.94
C TYR A 118 -1.89 -14.56 11.32
N GLY A 119 -3.22 -14.51 11.21
CA GLY A 119 -4.09 -15.66 11.50
C GLY A 119 -4.08 -16.09 12.96
N GLY A 120 -3.86 -15.16 13.90
CA GLY A 120 -3.73 -15.46 15.32
C GLY A 120 -2.30 -15.70 15.80
N THR A 121 -1.31 -15.66 14.91
CA THR A 121 0.10 -15.83 15.26
C THR A 121 0.66 -14.52 15.82
N THR A 122 1.31 -14.59 16.98
CA THR A 122 2.00 -13.45 17.63
C THR A 122 3.48 -13.74 17.93
N THR A 123 3.95 -14.92 17.54
CA THR A 123 5.30 -15.43 17.81
C THR A 123 6.16 -15.54 16.55
N GLY A 124 5.79 -14.82 15.50
CA GLY A 124 6.56 -14.68 14.27
C GLY A 124 7.93 -14.08 14.53
N THR A 125 8.81 -14.21 13.55
CA THR A 125 10.22 -13.87 13.69
C THR A 125 10.76 -13.01 12.54
N ILE A 126 9.97 -12.78 11.50
CA ILE A 126 10.39 -12.06 10.31
C ILE A 126 10.08 -10.58 10.52
N LEU A 127 11.06 -9.83 11.02
CA LEU A 127 10.93 -8.38 11.20
C LEU A 127 11.21 -7.64 9.88
N MET A 128 10.52 -6.53 9.66
CA MET A 128 10.67 -5.71 8.46
C MET A 128 12.11 -5.24 8.23
N GLY A 129 12.87 -4.95 9.30
CA GLY A 129 14.29 -4.60 9.20
C GLY A 129 15.20 -5.70 8.62
N ALA A 130 14.74 -6.96 8.58
CA ALA A 130 15.45 -8.08 7.96
C ALA A 130 14.99 -8.36 6.51
N ILE A 131 13.99 -7.64 6.00
CA ILE A 131 13.46 -7.81 4.65
C ILE A 131 14.12 -6.80 3.72
N GLY A 132 14.73 -7.30 2.64
CA GLY A 132 15.41 -6.45 1.65
C GLY A 132 16.60 -5.71 2.26
N ASP A 133 16.61 -4.38 2.14
CA ASP A 133 17.59 -3.49 2.77
C ASP A 133 17.10 -2.86 4.08
N GLY A 134 15.94 -3.29 4.59
CA GLY A 134 15.32 -2.76 5.80
C GLY A 134 14.68 -1.38 5.64
N SER A 135 14.68 -0.80 4.42
CA SER A 135 14.09 0.52 4.14
C SER A 135 12.57 0.59 4.30
N GLY A 136 11.92 -0.56 4.51
CA GLY A 136 10.49 -0.63 4.81
C GLY A 136 10.15 -0.16 6.22
N ASN A 137 11.09 -0.10 7.17
CA ASN A 137 10.76 0.31 8.53
C ASN A 137 10.28 1.77 8.59
N ILE A 138 9.22 1.99 9.37
CA ILE A 138 8.64 3.29 9.72
C ILE A 138 8.80 3.45 11.23
N GLY A 139 9.10 4.66 11.72
CA GLY A 139 9.27 4.90 13.15
C GLY A 139 10.64 4.50 13.68
N ASP A 140 11.70 4.70 12.89
CA ASP A 140 13.08 4.29 13.23
C ASP A 140 13.19 2.80 13.67
N GLY A 141 12.32 1.96 13.08
CA GLY A 141 12.22 0.54 13.42
C GLY A 141 11.85 0.30 14.88
N ALA A 142 12.60 -0.56 15.56
CA ALA A 142 12.28 -0.97 16.93
C ALA A 142 12.31 0.16 17.98
N SER A 143 12.78 1.36 17.62
CA SER A 143 12.69 2.57 18.44
C SER A 143 11.25 3.10 18.56
N ALA A 144 10.36 2.74 17.63
CA ALA A 144 8.99 3.25 17.53
C ALA A 144 8.90 4.79 17.55
N ASP A 145 9.85 5.45 16.89
CA ASP A 145 9.98 6.91 16.86
C ASP A 145 9.55 7.50 15.51
N LEU A 146 8.32 8.00 15.46
CA LEU A 146 7.76 8.69 14.30
C LEU A 146 8.12 10.18 14.26
N SER A 147 8.98 10.69 15.16
CA SER A 147 9.23 12.13 15.30
C SER A 147 9.92 12.76 14.09
N ASN A 148 10.62 11.96 13.29
CA ASN A 148 11.29 12.36 12.05
C ASN A 148 10.54 11.90 10.79
N ASP A 149 9.45 11.16 10.94
CA ASP A 149 8.63 10.63 9.85
C ASP A 149 7.58 11.64 9.38
N HIS A 150 7.10 11.46 8.15
CA HIS A 150 5.95 12.22 7.67
C HIS A 150 4.71 11.88 8.52
N PRO A 151 3.93 12.89 8.96
CA PRO A 151 2.78 12.67 9.82
C PRO A 151 1.78 11.64 9.29
N ILE A 152 1.54 10.55 10.03
CA ILE A 152 0.54 9.49 9.74
C ILE A 152 -0.55 9.44 10.82
N GLY A 153 -1.79 9.14 10.46
CA GLY A 153 -2.92 9.15 11.40
C GLY A 153 -3.50 10.55 11.65
N ILE A 154 -3.22 11.51 10.77
CA ILE A 154 -3.84 12.83 10.76
C ILE A 154 -4.88 12.95 9.66
N THR A 155 -5.87 13.81 9.85
CA THR A 155 -6.70 14.29 8.74
C THR A 155 -5.89 15.30 7.93
N TYR A 156 -5.65 14.98 6.67
CA TYR A 156 -5.11 15.97 5.73
C TYR A 156 -6.23 16.93 5.31
N PRO A 157 -6.04 18.26 5.45
CA PRO A 157 -6.99 19.21 4.90
C PRO A 157 -7.02 19.08 3.38
N ASP A 158 -8.14 19.50 2.75
CA ASP A 158 -8.20 19.54 1.30
C ASP A 158 -7.09 20.45 0.74
N HIS A 159 -6.57 20.13 -0.44
CA HIS A 159 -5.51 20.89 -1.11
C HIS A 159 -5.92 22.33 -1.45
N THR A 160 -7.22 22.67 -1.34
CA THR A 160 -7.74 24.01 -1.64
C THR A 160 -7.71 24.96 -0.44
N SER A 161 -7.58 24.44 0.78
CA SER A 161 -7.78 25.20 2.02
C SER A 161 -6.50 25.50 2.79
N ASN A 162 -5.36 24.90 2.44
CA ASN A 162 -4.12 25.13 3.20
C ASN A 162 -2.84 25.07 2.35
N ALA A 163 -2.14 26.21 2.22
CA ALA A 163 -0.95 26.40 1.38
C ALA A 163 0.29 25.58 1.81
N GLY A 164 0.22 24.87 2.94
CA GLY A 164 1.30 24.03 3.46
C GLY A 164 1.19 22.53 3.12
N TYR A 165 0.11 22.09 2.46
CA TYR A 165 -0.11 20.68 2.11
C TYR A 165 0.01 20.50 0.60
N HIS A 166 0.94 19.65 0.17
CA HIS A 166 1.11 19.31 -1.25
C HIS A 166 0.27 18.08 -1.59
N ASP A 167 -0.55 18.19 -2.65
CA ASP A 167 -1.36 17.09 -3.15
C ASP A 167 -0.47 16.03 -3.82
N PRO A 168 -0.46 14.76 -3.36
CA PRO A 168 0.32 13.69 -3.97
C PRO A 168 -0.18 13.28 -5.37
N THR A 169 -1.35 13.74 -5.82
CA THR A 169 -1.86 13.53 -7.19
C THR A 169 -1.32 14.55 -8.20
N GLY A 170 -0.53 15.52 -7.76
CA GLY A 170 0.05 16.59 -8.58
C GLY A 170 1.40 16.27 -9.24
N PHE A 171 1.72 14.99 -9.47
CA PHE A 171 2.90 14.58 -10.26
C PHE A 171 2.54 14.37 -11.74
#